data_AF-A0A7V0R576-F1
#
_entry.id   AF-A0A7V0R576-F1
#
_cell.length_a   1.000
_cell.length_b   1.000
_cell.length_c   1.000
_cell.angle_alpha   90.00
_cell.angle_beta   90.00
_cell.angle_gamma   90.00
#
_symmetry.space_group_name_H-M   'P 1'
#
loop_
_entity.id
_entity.type
_entity.pdbx_description
1 polymer ?
#
loop_
_entity_poly.entity_id
_entity_poly.type
_entity_poly.pdbx_seq_one_letter_code
_entity_poly.pdbx_strand_id
1 'polypeptide(L)'
;GIGAGFFPGVLNTDIFNEVIPVTNEDAATMSQRIAKEEGILAGISSGAAAWAALKVAKKLGKEKKVVVIFPDRGDRYLSTGLFA
;
A
#
# COMPACT_ATOMS: atom_id res chain seq x y z
N GLY A 1 4.13 -4.91 9.61
CA GLY A 1 4.35 -3.57 9.02
C GLY A 1 3.16 -2.67 9.27
N ILE A 2 1.96 -3.13 8.89
CA ILE A 2 0.67 -2.50 9.16
C ILE A 2 -0.29 -3.57 9.73
N GLY A 3 -1.41 -3.16 10.35
CA GLY A 3 -2.41 -4.09 10.89
C GLY A 3 -1.96 -4.83 12.15
N ALA A 4 -1.68 -4.09 13.24
CA ALA A 4 -1.13 -4.64 14.48
C ALA A 4 -2.12 -5.49 15.31
N GLY A 5 -3.40 -5.57 14.91
CA GLY A 5 -4.44 -6.32 15.63
C GLY A 5 -5.04 -5.59 16.86
N PHE A 6 -4.65 -4.34 17.11
CA PHE A 6 -5.22 -3.47 18.15
C PHE A 6 -5.12 -2.00 17.72
N PHE A 7 -5.76 -1.10 18.47
CA PHE A 7 -5.68 0.35 18.27
C PHE A 7 -4.53 0.94 19.11
N PRO A 8 -3.44 1.45 18.50
CA PRO A 8 -2.37 2.11 19.24
C PRO A 8 -2.86 3.43 19.82
N GLY A 9 -2.43 3.80 21.04
CA GLY A 9 -2.83 5.06 21.68
C GLY A 9 -2.39 6.33 20.93
N VAL A 10 -1.44 6.22 20.00
CA VAL A 10 -0.99 7.31 19.12
C VAL A 10 -1.82 7.46 17.85
N LEU A 11 -2.74 6.54 17.55
CA LEU A 11 -3.59 6.61 16.36
C LEU A 11 -4.75 7.58 16.62
N ASN A 12 -4.81 8.65 15.85
CA ASN A 12 -5.96 9.55 15.83
C ASN A 12 -6.97 9.08 14.77
N THR A 13 -8.17 8.70 15.18
CA THR A 13 -9.22 8.21 14.28
C THR A 13 -10.09 9.31 13.67
N ASP A 14 -9.95 10.56 14.12
CA ASP A 14 -10.79 11.67 13.68
C ASP A 14 -10.27 12.37 12.42
N ILE A 15 -9.05 12.03 11.98
CA ILE A 15 -8.35 12.69 10.87
C ILE A 15 -8.48 11.97 9.52
N PHE A 16 -9.06 10.77 9.50
CA PHE A 16 -9.30 10.02 8.26
C PHE A 16 -10.79 9.80 8.05
N ASN A 17 -11.21 9.75 6.79
CA ASN A 17 -12.63 9.61 6.42
C ASN A 17 -13.02 8.18 6.03
N GLU A 18 -12.05 7.34 5.67
CA GLU A 18 -12.30 6.01 5.12
C GLU A 18 -11.16 5.06 5.50
N VAL A 19 -11.49 3.79 5.73
CA VAL A 19 -10.54 2.70 5.90
C VAL A 19 -10.80 1.68 4.80
N ILE A 20 -9.79 1.41 3.99
CA ILE A 20 -9.87 0.46 2.87
C ILE A 20 -9.10 -0.81 3.26
N PRO A 21 -9.78 -1.94 3.54
CA PRO A 21 -9.10 -3.21 3.78
C PRO A 21 -8.50 -3.74 2.49
N VAL A 22 -7.28 -4.27 2.57
CA VAL A 22 -6.55 -4.85 1.44
C VAL A 22 -6.09 -6.25 1.81
N THR A 23 -6.26 -7.21 0.92
CA THR A 23 -5.81 -8.58 1.13
C THR A 23 -4.28 -8.68 0.99
N ASN A 24 -3.68 -9.70 1.60
CA ASN A 24 -2.24 -9.94 1.43
C ASN A 24 -1.89 -10.24 -0.03
N GLU A 25 -2.77 -10.92 -0.76
CA GLU A 25 -2.60 -11.24 -2.18
C GLU A 25 -2.59 -9.97 -3.04
N ASP A 26 -3.61 -9.11 -2.89
CA ASP A 26 -3.69 -7.82 -3.58
C ASP A 26 -2.46 -6.94 -3.31
N ALA A 27 -2.01 -6.89 -2.05
CA ALA A 27 -0.83 -6.15 -1.65
C ALA A 27 0.44 -6.70 -2.29
N ALA A 28 0.64 -8.02 -2.26
CA ALA A 28 1.81 -8.67 -2.85
C ALA A 28 1.86 -8.50 -4.37
N THR A 29 0.75 -8.80 -5.07
CA THR A 29 0.64 -8.60 -6.51
C THR A 29 0.90 -7.16 -6.90
N MET A 30 0.36 -6.18 -6.14
CA MET A 30 0.61 -4.77 -6.43
C MET A 30 2.07 -4.38 -6.20
N SER A 31 2.72 -4.84 -5.13
CA SER A 31 4.16 -4.59 -4.90
C SER A 31 5.03 -5.12 -6.04
N GLN A 32 4.73 -6.32 -6.55
CA GLN A 32 5.42 -6.89 -7.71
C GLN A 32 5.21 -6.06 -8.98
N ARG A 33 3.97 -5.60 -9.21
CA ARG A 33 3.65 -4.73 -10.34
C ARG A 33 4.36 -3.39 -10.26
N ILE A 34 4.39 -2.72 -9.11
CA ILE A 34 5.12 -1.46 -8.92
C ILE A 34 6.61 -1.65 -9.25
N ALA A 35 7.22 -2.76 -8.81
CA ALA A 35 8.62 -3.04 -9.13
C ALA A 35 8.85 -3.25 -10.63
N LYS A 36 7.94 -3.96 -11.31
CA LYS A 36 8.06 -4.33 -12.73
C LYS A 36 7.67 -3.22 -13.69
N GLU A 37 6.61 -2.48 -13.37
CA GLU A 37 5.99 -1.46 -14.24
C GLU A 37 6.59 -0.07 -14.01
N GLU A 38 6.93 0.27 -12.77
CA GLU A 38 7.38 1.63 -12.39
C GLU A 38 8.86 1.67 -11.98
N GLY A 39 9.54 0.52 -11.87
CA GLY A 39 10.94 0.44 -11.45
C GLY A 39 11.18 0.80 -9.98
N ILE A 40 10.12 0.80 -9.16
CA ILE A 40 10.20 1.15 -7.74
C ILE A 40 10.16 -0.14 -6.91
N LEU A 41 11.31 -0.54 -6.37
CA LEU A 41 11.39 -1.71 -5.50
C LEU A 41 10.94 -1.36 -4.07
N ALA A 42 9.63 -1.54 -3.79
CA ALA A 42 9.01 -1.19 -2.50
C ALA A 42 8.41 -2.41 -1.78
N GLY A 43 8.27 -2.34 -0.46
CA GLY A 43 7.75 -3.45 0.35
C GLY A 43 6.26 -3.73 0.19
N ILE A 44 5.78 -4.78 0.86
CA ILE A 44 4.37 -5.25 0.75
C ILE A 44 3.34 -4.19 1.20
N SER A 45 3.67 -3.37 2.20
CA SER A 45 2.78 -2.30 2.67
C SER A 45 2.59 -1.19 1.64
N SER A 46 3.60 -0.94 0.81
CA SER A 46 3.53 -0.02 -0.33
C SER A 46 2.57 -0.54 -1.41
N GLY A 47 2.57 -1.85 -1.65
CA GLY A 47 1.61 -2.50 -2.55
C GLY A 47 0.17 -2.34 -2.05
N ALA A 48 -0.07 -2.55 -0.76
CA ALA A 48 -1.39 -2.31 -0.15
C ALA A 48 -1.84 -0.84 -0.32
N ALA A 49 -0.95 0.12 -0.03
CA ALA A 49 -1.23 1.54 -0.16
C ALA A 49 -1.51 1.94 -1.62
N ALA A 50 -0.72 1.47 -2.58
CA ALA A 50 -0.92 1.75 -4.00
C ALA A 50 -2.21 1.14 -4.54
N TRP A 51 -2.54 -0.10 -4.15
CA TRP A 51 -3.77 -0.76 -4.55
C TRP A 51 -4.99 0.05 -4.10
N ALA A 52 -4.99 0.50 -2.84
CA ALA A 52 -6.05 1.37 -2.31
C ALA A 52 -6.07 2.74 -3.01
N ALA A 53 -4.91 3.35 -3.23
CA ALA A 53 -4.79 4.64 -3.91
C ALA A 53 -5.36 4.60 -5.35
N LEU A 54 -5.13 3.51 -6.10
CA LEU A 54 -5.68 3.35 -7.45
C LEU A 54 -7.22 3.22 -7.43
N LYS A 55 -7.79 2.58 -6.41
CA LYS A 55 -9.26 2.53 -6.22
C LYS A 55 -9.82 3.92 -5.94
N VAL A 56 -9.17 4.68 -5.06
CA VAL A 56 -9.54 6.08 -4.75
C VAL A 56 -9.42 6.97 -6.00
N ALA A 57 -8.31 6.86 -6.74
CA ALA A 57 -8.10 7.64 -7.97
C ALA A 57 -9.19 7.34 -9.01
N LYS A 58 -9.58 6.07 -9.18
CA LYS A 58 -10.68 5.67 -10.07
C LYS A 58 -12.02 6.30 -9.65
N LYS A 59 -12.30 6.37 -8.35
CA LYS A 59 -13.52 6.97 -7.79
C LYS A 59 -13.55 8.49 -7.97
N LEU A 60 -12.41 9.16 -7.77
CA LEU A 60 -12.30 10.63 -7.85
C LEU A 60 -12.27 11.17 -9.29
N GLY A 61 -11.84 10.36 -10.25
CA GLY A 61 -11.79 10.74 -11.66
C GLY A 61 -10.53 11.53 -12.07
N LYS A 62 -10.42 11.83 -13.36
CA LYS A 62 -9.18 12.30 -14.01
C LYS A 62 -8.66 13.68 -13.56
N GLU A 63 -9.51 14.51 -12.96
CA GLU A 63 -9.14 15.87 -12.55
C GLU A 63 -8.52 15.94 -11.15
N LYS A 64 -8.52 14.84 -10.40
CA LYS A 64 -8.01 14.78 -9.04
C LYS A 64 -6.66 14.09 -9.01
N LYS A 65 -5.84 14.48 -8.03
CA LYS A 65 -4.53 13.88 -7.77
C LYS A 65 -4.61 13.10 -6.46
N VAL A 66 -4.03 11.90 -6.46
CA VAL A 66 -3.89 11.06 -5.28
C VAL A 66 -2.40 10.88 -5.01
N VAL A 67 -2.00 11.08 -3.76
CA VAL A 67 -0.63 10.84 -3.30
C VAL A 67 -0.64 9.58 -2.45
N VAL A 68 0.38 8.75 -2.61
CA VAL A 68 0.55 7.49 -1.86
C VAL A 68 1.93 7.45 -1.21
N ILE A 69 2.01 6.91 0.00
CA ILE A 69 3.25 6.75 0.77
C ILE A 69 3.74 5.32 0.63
N PHE A 70 5.01 5.15 0.23
CA PHE A 70 5.71 3.87 0.24
C PHE A 70 6.64 3.83 1.45
N PRO A 71 6.31 3.07 2.51
CA PRO A 71 6.99 3.21 3.79
C PRO A 71 8.42 2.67 3.81
N ASP A 72 8.73 1.69 2.97
CA ASP A 72 10.04 1.04 2.94
C ASP A 72 10.45 0.49 1.57
N ARG A 73 11.70 0.03 1.51
CA ARG A 73 12.34 -0.56 0.33
C ARG A 73 12.07 -2.07 0.25
N GLY A 74 11.94 -2.57 -0.97
CA GLY A 74 11.64 -3.97 -1.26
C GLY A 74 12.81 -4.94 -1.05
N ASP A 75 14.07 -4.46 -0.97
CA ASP A 75 15.26 -5.28 -0.68
C ASP A 75 15.14 -6.04 0.65
N ARG A 76 14.37 -5.49 1.60
CA ARG A 76 14.07 -6.12 2.89
C ARG A 76 13.23 -7.40 2.81
N TYR A 77 12.63 -7.68 1.65
CA TYR A 77 11.64 -8.75 1.46
C TYR A 77 12.13 -9.89 0.56
N LEU A 78 13.40 -9.87 0.11
CA LEU A 78 13.96 -10.89 -0.78
C LEU A 78 13.93 -12.31 -0.17
N SER A 79 13.95 -12.44 1.15
CA SER A 79 13.85 -13.71 1.87
C SER A 79 12.40 -14.13 2.22
N THR A 80 11.41 -13.31 1.89
CA THR A 80 10.01 -13.53 2.30
C THR A 80 9.13 -14.17 1.22
N GLY A 81 9.67 -14.34 0.00
CA GLY A 81 8.91 -14.81 -1.16
C GLY A 81 8.09 -13.72 -1.87
N LEU A 82 8.11 -12.46 -1.40
CA LEU A 82 7.36 -11.36 -2.02
C LEU A 82 7.70 -11.14 -3.51
N PHE A 83 8.95 -11.39 -3.90
CA PHE A 83 9.45 -11.21 -5.27
C PHE A 83 9.91 -12.52 -5.93
N ALA A 84 9.46 -13.67 -5.40
CA ALA A 84 9.75 -14.98 -5.96
C ALA A 84 8.79 -15.34 -7.10
#